data_AF-A0A8J7DFU8-F1
#
_entry.id   AF-A0A8J7DFU8-F1
#
_cell.length_a   1.000
_cell.length_b   1.000
_cell.length_c   1.000
_cell.angle_alpha   90.00
_cell.angle_beta   90.00
_cell.angle_gamma   90.00
#
_symmetry.space_group_name_H-M   'P 1'
#
loop_
_entity.id
_entity.type
_entity.pdbx_description
1 polymer ?
#
loop_
_entity_poly.entity_id
_entity_poly.type
_entity_poly.pdbx_seq_one_letter_code
_entity_poly.pdbx_strand_id
1 'polypeptide(L)'
;MRLKIVQNFDGSFTLEPQVKETLFQLLTSEAFLKQICQNLQCEKVEFTELLFQPVPYSLATPKGMPAAFEKYHESDDYAIINVPPNFMFKAKIFNPSRLCVIYKKIK
;
A
#
# COMPACT_ATOMS: atom_id res chain seq x y z
N MET A 1 9.26 -20.71 -5.41
CA MET A 1 9.49 -19.83 -4.25
C MET A 1 8.14 -19.24 -3.83
N ARG A 2 7.63 -19.60 -2.65
CA ARG A 2 6.34 -19.11 -2.13
C ARG A 2 6.64 -17.85 -1.31
N LEU A 3 6.34 -16.68 -1.86
CA LEU A 3 6.48 -15.42 -1.15
C LEU A 3 5.60 -15.49 0.11
N LYS A 4 6.25 -15.47 1.28
CA LYS A 4 5.58 -15.34 2.57
C LYS A 4 4.91 -13.97 2.60
N ILE A 5 3.63 -13.94 2.25
CA ILE A 5 2.74 -12.81 2.50
C ILE A 5 2.83 -12.55 4.00
N VAL A 6 3.46 -11.44 4.38
CA VAL A 6 3.53 -10.98 5.77
C VAL A 6 2.10 -10.63 6.17
N GLN A 7 1.40 -11.61 6.77
CA GLN A 7 -0.01 -11.51 7.14
C GLN A 7 -0.26 -10.70 8.41
N ASN A 8 0.78 -10.34 9.16
CA ASN A 8 0.60 -9.65 10.44
C ASN A 8 1.61 -8.51 10.53
N PHE A 9 1.13 -7.26 10.61
CA PHE A 9 1.78 -6.28 11.47
C PHE A 9 0.77 -5.21 11.93
N ASP A 10 0.54 -5.24 13.24
CA ASP A 10 -0.25 -4.38 14.13
C ASP A 10 -1.72 -4.04 13.74
N GLY A 11 -2.64 -4.88 14.23
CA GLY A 11 -3.99 -4.45 14.65
C GLY A 11 -5.14 -4.62 13.66
N SER A 12 -5.72 -5.83 13.62
CA SER A 12 -7.16 -6.07 13.40
C SER A 12 -7.78 -5.79 12.03
N PHE A 13 -7.10 -6.04 10.91
CA PHE A 13 -7.83 -6.22 9.64
C PHE A 13 -7.30 -7.40 8.83
N THR A 14 -8.17 -8.40 8.65
CA THR A 14 -7.96 -9.48 7.69
C THR A 14 -8.77 -9.13 6.46
N LEU A 15 -8.11 -8.88 5.34
CA LEU A 15 -8.83 -8.74 4.07
C LEU A 15 -9.31 -10.12 3.66
N GLU A 16 -10.62 -10.27 3.50
CA GLU A 16 -11.17 -11.47 2.90
C GLU A 16 -10.55 -11.70 1.51
N PRO A 17 -10.33 -12.96 1.07
CA PRO A 17 -9.67 -13.24 -0.20
C PRO A 17 -10.29 -12.51 -1.40
N GLN A 18 -11.63 -12.39 -1.42
CA GLN A 18 -12.37 -11.69 -2.47
C GLN A 18 -12.14 -10.16 -2.43
N VAL A 19 -12.12 -9.60 -1.23
CA VAL A 19 -11.83 -8.18 -0.99
C VAL A 19 -10.41 -7.84 -1.43
N LYS A 20 -9.45 -8.69 -1.03
CA LYS A 20 -8.05 -8.56 -1.43
C LYS A 20 -7.90 -8.59 -2.94
N GLU A 21 -8.51 -9.57 -3.61
CA GLU A 21 -8.44 -9.70 -5.07
C GLU A 21 -8.99 -8.46 -5.78
N THR A 22 -10.16 -7.98 -5.36
CA THR A 22 -10.77 -6.76 -5.92
C THR A 22 -9.86 -5.55 -5.70
N LEU A 23 -9.34 -5.36 -4.50
CA LEU A 23 -8.43 -4.26 -4.18
C LEU A 23 -7.16 -4.34 -5.04
N PHE A 24 -6.58 -5.53 -5.17
CA PHE A 24 -5.33 -5.73 -5.89
C PHE A 24 -5.53 -5.47 -7.37
N GLN A 25 -6.62 -5.94 -7.98
CA GLN A 25 -6.97 -5.62 -9.36
C GLN A 25 -7.11 -4.11 -9.60
N LEU A 26 -7.68 -3.36 -8.64
CA LEU A 26 -7.77 -1.91 -8.75
C LEU A 26 -6.38 -1.24 -8.62
N LEU A 27 -5.55 -1.72 -7.70
CA LEU A 27 -4.20 -1.20 -7.45
C LEU A 27 -3.18 -1.58 -8.53
N THR A 28 -3.43 -2.65 -9.29
CA THR A 28 -2.61 -3.09 -10.42
C THR A 28 -3.20 -2.68 -11.77
N SER A 29 -4.33 -1.97 -11.78
CA SER A 29 -4.94 -1.41 -12.98
C SER A 29 -3.95 -0.50 -13.72
N GLU A 30 -3.76 -0.73 -15.02
CA GLU A 30 -2.87 0.09 -15.84
C GLU A 30 -3.17 1.59 -15.77
N ALA A 31 -4.45 1.96 -15.67
CA ALA A 31 -4.86 3.35 -15.55
C ALA A 31 -4.33 3.96 -14.24
N PHE A 32 -4.41 3.22 -13.14
CA PHE A 32 -3.93 3.68 -11.84
C PHE A 32 -2.40 3.70 -11.78
N LEU A 33 -1.74 2.66 -12.31
CA LEU A 33 -0.28 2.63 -12.39
C LEU A 33 0.26 3.79 -13.23
N LYS A 34 -0.36 4.11 -14.37
CA LYS A 34 0.00 5.28 -15.20
C LYS A 34 -0.16 6.59 -14.44
N GLN A 35 -1.24 6.75 -13.67
CA GLN A 35 -1.43 7.92 -12.82
C GLN A 35 -0.33 8.02 -11.76
N ILE A 36 0.03 6.92 -11.11
CA ILE A 36 1.12 6.91 -10.13
C ILE A 36 2.44 7.29 -10.80
N CYS A 37 2.76 6.69 -11.96
CA CYS A 37 3.96 7.02 -12.73
C CYS A 37 4.04 8.51 -13.09
N GLN A 38 2.94 9.09 -13.56
CA GLN A 38 2.87 10.51 -13.90
C GLN A 38 3.10 11.41 -12.68
N ASN A 39 2.51 11.07 -11.52
CA ASN A 39 2.69 11.84 -10.29
C ASN A 39 4.12 11.71 -9.72
N LEU A 40 4.71 10.52 -9.80
CA LEU A 40 6.05 10.24 -9.28
C LEU A 40 7.18 10.52 -10.27
N GLN A 41 6.85 10.93 -11.50
CA GLN A 41 7.81 11.16 -12.58
C GLN A 41 8.73 9.95 -12.83
N CYS A 42 8.19 8.73 -12.78
CA CYS A 42 8.92 7.50 -13.05
C CYS A 42 8.37 6.78 -14.28
N GLU A 43 9.20 5.98 -14.95
CA GLU A 43 8.75 5.21 -16.14
C GLU A 43 7.67 4.20 -15.77
N LYS A 44 7.92 3.41 -14.72
CA LYS A 44 7.02 2.34 -14.32
C LYS A 44 7.01 2.17 -12.81
N VAL A 45 5.87 1.73 -12.29
CA VAL A 45 5.74 1.25 -10.91
C VAL A 45 5.23 -0.18 -10.88
N GLU A 46 5.71 -0.95 -9.92
CA GLU A 46 5.30 -2.32 -9.65
C GLU A 46 4.67 -2.40 -8.26
N PHE A 47 3.45 -2.95 -8.19
CA PHE A 47 2.78 -3.13 -6.92
C PHE A 47 3.47 -4.24 -6.12
N THR A 48 3.96 -3.92 -4.92
CA THR A 48 4.73 -4.88 -4.11
C THR A 48 3.86 -5.84 -3.29
N GLU A 49 2.53 -5.74 -3.41
CA GLU A 49 1.55 -6.45 -2.58
C GLU A 49 1.65 -6.16 -1.08
N LEU A 50 2.46 -5.16 -0.69
CA LEU A 50 2.59 -4.70 0.68
C LEU A 50 1.58 -3.58 0.95
N LEU A 51 0.79 -3.77 1.99
CA LEU A 51 -0.15 -2.78 2.51
C LEU A 51 0.06 -2.61 4.00
N PHE A 52 -0.20 -1.40 4.49
CA PHE A 52 -0.15 -1.12 5.91
C PHE A 52 -1.14 -0.01 6.27
N GLN A 53 -1.53 0.05 7.54
CA GLN A 53 -2.31 1.15 8.06
C GLN A 53 -1.37 2.24 8.57
N PRO A 54 -1.56 3.50 8.16
CA PRO A 54 -0.82 4.59 8.78
C PRO A 54 -1.22 4.68 10.25
N VAL A 55 -0.22 4.71 11.13
CA VAL A 55 -0.41 4.79 12.57
C VAL A 55 -0.38 6.25 13.02
N PRO A 56 -1.08 6.61 14.10
CA PRO A 56 -0.97 7.96 14.66
C PRO A 56 0.49 8.26 15.03
N TYR A 57 0.85 9.54 14.93
CA TYR A 57 2.15 10.03 15.38
C TYR A 57 2.34 9.69 16.86
N SER A 58 3.48 9.09 17.19
CA SER A 58 3.90 8.84 18.57
C SER A 58 5.41 8.98 18.69
N LEU A 59 5.93 9.01 19.91
CA LEU A 59 7.38 9.00 20.17
C LEU A 59 8.08 7.77 19.55
N ALA A 60 7.35 6.66 19.39
CA ALA A 60 7.86 5.45 18.76
C ALA A 60 7.64 5.40 17.23
N THR A 61 6.76 6.24 16.70
CA THR A 61 6.36 6.26 15.28
C THR A 61 6.30 7.70 14.75
N PRO A 62 7.43 8.43 14.72
CA PRO A 62 7.45 9.84 14.37
C PRO A 62 7.04 10.11 12.91
N LYS A 63 7.13 9.10 12.04
CA LYS A 63 6.72 9.19 10.62
C LYS A 63 5.26 8.74 10.39
N GLY A 64 4.50 8.44 11.44
CA GLY A 64 3.13 7.91 11.31
C GLY A 64 3.07 6.57 10.56
N MET A 65 4.15 5.81 10.61
CA MET A 65 4.33 4.54 9.91
C MET A 65 4.85 3.46 10.85
N PRO A 66 4.53 2.18 10.61
CA PRO A 66 5.17 1.09 11.32
C PRO A 66 6.64 0.96 10.94
N ALA A 67 7.51 0.67 11.92
CA ALA A 67 8.96 0.54 11.73
C ALA A 67 9.36 -0.43 10.59
N ALA A 68 8.57 -1.49 10.38
CA ALA A 68 8.80 -2.45 9.29
C ALA A 68 8.74 -1.84 7.88
N PHE A 69 8.00 -0.73 7.72
CA PHE A 69 7.79 -0.05 6.45
C PHE A 69 8.59 1.25 6.30
N GLU A 70 9.23 1.74 7.37
CA GLU A 70 10.06 2.96 7.32
C GLU A 70 11.20 2.85 6.30
N LYS A 71 11.78 1.65 6.14
CA LYS A 71 12.80 1.37 5.11
C LYS A 71 12.35 1.68 3.67
N TYR A 72 11.06 1.57 3.37
CA TYR A 72 10.50 1.90 2.06
C TYR A 72 10.26 3.40 1.90
N HIS A 73 10.07 4.13 3.00
CA HIS A 73 10.01 5.59 2.98
C HIS A 73 11.41 6.20 2.80
N GLU A 74 12.44 5.55 3.33
CA GLU A 74 13.84 6.02 3.25
C GLU A 74 14.51 5.71 1.91
N SER A 75 13.94 4.79 1.14
CA SER A 75 14.47 4.38 -0.16
C SER A 75 13.77 5.13 -1.30
N ASP A 76 14.57 5.74 -2.18
CA ASP A 76 14.07 6.38 -3.41
C ASP A 76 13.50 5.37 -4.42
N ASP A 77 13.83 4.07 -4.28
CA ASP A 77 13.36 3.02 -5.17
C ASP A 77 11.91 2.62 -4.89
N TYR A 78 11.31 3.10 -3.80
CA TYR A 78 9.95 2.79 -3.42
C TYR A 78 9.10 4.06 -3.30
N ALA A 79 7.80 3.88 -3.48
CA ALA A 79 6.81 4.92 -3.32
C ALA A 79 5.65 4.41 -2.46
N ILE A 80 5.26 5.20 -1.49
CA ILE A 80 4.14 4.91 -0.60
C ILE A 80 2.98 5.77 -1.07
N ILE A 81 1.87 5.12 -1.42
CA ILE A 81 0.67 5.79 -1.93
C ILE A 81 -0.49 5.48 -0.97
N ASN A 82 -1.25 6.51 -0.61
CA ASN A 82 -2.50 6.32 0.12
C ASN A 82 -3.52 5.71 -0.84
N VAL A 83 -4.14 4.60 -0.44
CA VAL A 83 -5.21 3.97 -1.22
C VAL A 83 -6.38 4.93 -1.31
N PRO A 84 -6.83 5.29 -2.53
CA PRO A 84 -7.98 6.14 -2.71
C PRO A 84 -9.25 5.58 -2.03
N PRO A 85 -10.08 6.41 -1.36
CA PRO A 85 -11.29 5.92 -0.70
C PRO A 85 -12.22 5.16 -1.64
N ASN A 86 -12.35 5.59 -2.89
CA ASN A 86 -13.16 4.89 -3.90
C ASN A 86 -12.72 3.44 -4.14
N PHE A 87 -11.43 3.10 -4.00
CA PHE A 87 -10.93 1.74 -4.14
C PHE A 87 -11.26 0.91 -2.90
N MET A 88 -11.11 1.51 -1.71
CA MET A 88 -11.53 0.90 -0.45
C MET A 88 -13.03 0.59 -0.46
N PHE A 89 -13.87 1.54 -0.90
CA PHE A 89 -15.31 1.33 -1.04
C PHE A 89 -15.67 0.23 -2.05
N LYS A 90 -15.03 0.20 -3.23
CA LYS A 90 -15.24 -0.86 -4.23
C LYS A 90 -14.87 -2.24 -3.70
N ALA A 91 -13.79 -2.33 -2.93
CA ALA A 91 -13.36 -3.54 -2.27
C ALA A 91 -14.16 -3.85 -1.00
N LYS A 92 -15.15 -3.02 -0.61
CA LYS A 92 -15.93 -3.15 0.64
C LYS A 92 -15.08 -3.09 1.92
N ILE A 93 -14.00 -2.33 1.89
CA ILE A 93 -13.13 -2.07 3.05
C ILE A 93 -13.66 -0.82 3.76
N PHE A 94 -14.27 -1.03 4.93
CA PHE A 94 -14.79 0.05 5.78
C PHE A 94 -13.93 0.28 7.03
N ASN A 95 -13.19 -0.74 7.45
CA ASN A 95 -12.17 -0.67 8.48
C ASN A 95 -10.93 -1.43 7.96
N PRO A 96 -9.75 -0.81 7.93
CA PRO A 96 -9.40 0.52 8.43
C PRO A 96 -9.90 1.69 7.57
N SER A 97 -9.91 2.91 8.13
CA SER A 97 -10.30 4.15 7.42
C SER A 97 -9.24 4.66 6.44
N ARG A 98 -7.98 4.29 6.65
CA ARG A 98 -6.85 4.65 5.80
C ARG A 98 -6.00 3.42 5.56
N LEU A 99 -5.55 3.26 4.33
CA LEU A 99 -4.67 2.18 3.92
C LEU A 99 -3.60 2.77 3.02
N CYS A 100 -2.35 2.37 3.25
CA CYS A 100 -1.21 2.73 2.42
C CYS A 100 -0.72 1.50 1.68
N VAL A 101 -0.25 1.70 0.47
CA VAL A 101 0.32 0.68 -0.41
C VAL A 101 1.71 1.08 -0.83
N ILE A 102 2.55 0.07 -1.04
CA ILE A 102 3.94 0.29 -1.46
C ILE A 102 4.10 -0.17 -2.90
N TYR A 103 4.64 0.74 -3.71
CA TYR A 103 5.06 0.49 -5.07
C TYR A 103 6.58 0.53 -5.15
N LYS A 104 7.14 -0.32 -5.99
CA LYS A 104 8.54 -0.25 -6.39
C LYS A 104 8.63 0.54 -7.68
N LYS A 105 9.44 1.60 -7.71
CA LYS A 105 9.73 2.35 -8.92
C LYS A 105 10.69 1.51 -9.78
N ILE A 106 10.37 1.36 -11.05
CA ILE A 106 11.26 0.80 -12.06
C ILE A 106 11.72 1.99 -12.91
N LYS A 107 13.02 2.27 -12.82
CA LYS A 107 13.72 3.26 -13.63
C LYS A 107 14.18 2.64 -14.94
#